data_AF-A3W1W6-F1
#
_entry.id   AF-A3W1W6-F1
#
_cell.length_a   1.000
_cell.length_b   1.000
_cell.length_c   1.000
_cell.angle_alpha   90.00
_cell.angle_beta   90.00
_cell.angle_gamma   90.00
#
_symmetry.space_group_name_H-M   'P 1'
#
loop_
_entity.id
_entity.type
_entity.pdbx_description
1 polymer ?
#
loop_
_entity_poly.entity_id
_entity_poly.type
_entity_poly.pdbx_seq_one_letter_code
_entity_poly.pdbx_strand_id
1 'polypeptide(L)'
;MDRAYANIEAQYNTAVDRLAQASTGERIESLSRGQRISIIEPPAVSNRPTKPNRVLIAGGGTGFGILAGIGLIVLIEVLNRTARRPEDIVNRIGISPLATIPYMRSRSEIVWKRLIKITLYLVILVGIPVAVYAVHLYYLPLDLLADRVMNKIGVRW
;
A
#
# COMPACT_ATOMS: atom_id res chain seq x y z
N MET A 1 27.47 83.10 35.56
CA MET A 1 26.94 82.61 34.27
C MET A 1 27.66 81.33 33.83
N ASP A 2 28.91 81.11 34.23
CA ASP A 2 29.78 80.02 33.73
C ASP A 2 29.39 78.60 34.18
N ARG A 3 28.77 78.44 35.35
CA ARG A 3 28.32 77.12 35.83
C ARG A 3 27.17 76.52 35.01
N ALA A 4 26.30 77.37 34.46
CA ALA A 4 25.19 76.92 33.63
C ALA A 4 25.71 76.37 32.30
N TYR A 5 26.70 77.04 31.69
CA TYR A 5 27.37 76.59 30.46
C TYR A 5 28.10 75.25 30.67
N ALA A 6 28.89 75.13 31.75
CA ALA A 6 29.59 73.88 32.06
C ALA A 6 28.64 72.68 32.25
N ASN A 7 27.48 72.91 32.88
CA ASN A 7 26.46 71.86 33.04
C ASN A 7 25.80 71.47 31.71
N ILE A 8 25.51 72.43 30.83
CA ILE A 8 24.92 72.16 29.51
C ILE A 8 25.91 71.38 28.63
N GLU A 9 27.19 71.76 28.66
CA GLU A 9 28.26 71.06 27.93
C GLU A 9 28.44 69.63 28.44
N ALA A 10 28.43 69.42 29.76
CA ALA A 10 28.51 68.09 30.36
C ALA A 10 27.30 67.20 29.97
N GLN A 11 26.10 67.77 29.95
CA GLN A 11 24.88 67.05 29.53
C GLN A 11 24.91 66.72 28.03
N TYR A 12 25.38 67.65 27.20
CA TYR A 12 25.55 67.43 25.76
C TYR A 12 26.54 66.28 25.50
N ASN A 13 27.73 66.32 26.10
CA ASN A 13 28.73 65.27 25.95
C ASN A 13 28.20 63.91 26.41
N THR A 14 27.48 63.88 27.55
CA THR A 14 26.83 62.65 28.04
C THR A 14 25.77 62.13 27.07
N ALA A 15 24.99 63.00 26.44
CA ALA A 15 23.97 62.61 25.46
C ALA A 15 24.59 62.07 24.17
N VAL A 16 25.67 62.69 23.69
CA VAL A 16 26.45 62.23 22.53
C VAL A 16 27.04 60.84 22.78
N ASP A 17 27.63 60.62 23.95
CA ASP A 17 28.20 59.32 24.33
C ASP A 17 27.13 58.23 24.40
N ARG A 18 25.98 58.54 25.01
CA ARG A 18 24.84 57.61 25.07
C ARG A 18 24.30 57.28 23.69
N LEU A 19 24.22 58.25 22.78
CA LEU A 19 23.80 58.03 21.40
C LEU A 19 24.78 57.13 20.65
N ALA A 20 26.09 57.38 20.80
CA ALA A 20 27.13 56.56 20.19
C ALA A 20 27.07 55.11 20.68
N GLN A 21 26.93 54.91 22.00
CA GLN A 21 26.76 53.58 22.59
C GLN A 21 25.48 52.88 22.09
N ALA A 22 24.35 53.58 22.06
CA ALA A 22 23.09 53.03 21.58
C ALA A 22 23.14 52.64 20.09
N SER A 23 23.72 53.48 19.24
CA SER A 23 23.89 53.20 17.80
C SER A 23 24.82 52.01 17.54
N THR A 24 25.84 51.84 18.39
CA THR A 24 26.76 50.70 18.31
C THR A 24 26.05 49.42 18.72
N GLY A 25 25.26 49.46 19.80
CA GLY A 25 24.44 48.33 20.24
C GLY A 25 23.39 47.92 19.22
N GLU A 26 22.69 48.89 18.61
CA GLU A 26 21.70 48.65 17.56
C GLU A 26 22.33 48.03 16.30
N ARG A 27 23.50 48.51 15.89
CA ARG A 27 24.25 47.92 14.78
C ARG A 27 24.73 46.51 15.09
N ILE A 28 25.20 46.24 16.30
CA ILE A 28 25.60 44.87 16.72
C ILE A 28 24.39 43.93 16.73
N GLU A 29 23.25 44.37 17.27
CA GLU A 29 22.01 43.60 17.30
C GLU A 29 21.49 43.33 15.88
N SER A 30 21.50 44.33 15.00
CA SER A 30 21.11 44.20 13.59
C SER A 30 22.02 43.24 12.82
N LEU A 31 23.32 43.22 13.13
CA LEU A 31 24.28 42.30 12.51
C LEU A 31 24.21 40.89 13.11
N SER A 32 23.90 40.77 14.42
CA SER A 32 23.80 39.51 15.16
C SER A 32 22.54 38.71 14.81
N ARG A 33 21.49 39.37 14.29
CA ARG A 33 20.27 38.72 13.77
C ARG A 33 20.52 37.79 12.58
N GLY A 34 21.72 37.81 11.98
CA GLY A 34 22.13 36.90 10.93
C GLY A 34 22.67 35.58 11.48
N GLN A 35 21.84 34.74 12.09
CA GLN A 35 22.21 33.33 12.26
C GLN A 35 22.35 32.71 10.86
N ARG A 36 23.59 32.53 10.39
CA ARG A 36 23.88 31.83 9.14
C ARG A 36 23.54 30.36 9.34
N ILE A 37 22.39 29.95 8.81
CA ILE A 37 22.01 28.54 8.74
C ILE A 37 22.89 27.90 7.67
N SER A 38 23.97 27.25 8.11
CA SER A 38 24.77 26.38 7.24
C SER A 38 24.18 24.98 7.26
N ILE A 39 23.96 24.41 6.08
CA ILE A 39 23.54 23.01 5.94
C ILE A 39 24.74 22.14 6.31
N ILE A 40 24.70 21.51 7.48
CA ILE A 40 25.76 20.60 7.95
C ILE A 40 25.71 19.28 7.15
N GLU A 41 24.51 18.81 6.84
CA GLU A 41 24.29 17.59 6.08
C GLU A 41 23.10 17.77 5.11
N PRO A 42 23.31 17.63 3.79
CA PRO A 42 22.22 17.67 2.83
C PRO A 42 21.32 16.44 2.99
N PRO A 43 20.01 16.55 2.72
CA PRO A 43 19.08 15.44 2.88
C PRO A 43 19.49 14.27 1.98
N ALA A 44 19.79 13.13 2.59
CA ALA A 44 20.06 11.90 1.87
C ALA A 44 18.77 11.37 1.24
N VAL A 45 18.81 11.13 -0.08
CA VAL A 45 17.70 10.46 -0.78
C VAL A 45 17.71 8.99 -0.33
N SER A 46 16.57 8.50 0.16
CA SER A 46 16.49 7.12 0.64
C SER A 46 16.78 6.14 -0.50
N ASN A 47 17.78 5.29 -0.30
CA ASN A 47 18.13 4.21 -1.23
C ASN A 47 17.21 2.99 -1.10
N ARG A 48 16.32 2.99 -0.10
CA ARG A 48 15.38 1.90 0.16
C ARG A 48 13.96 2.43 0.33
N PRO A 49 12.95 1.76 -0.24
CA PRO A 49 11.57 2.15 -0.07
C PRO A 49 11.17 1.99 1.41
N THR A 50 10.63 3.04 2.01
CA THR A 50 10.19 3.02 3.41
C THR A 50 8.95 2.11 3.58
N LYS A 51 8.07 2.05 2.57
CA LYS A 51 6.86 1.21 2.50
C LYS A 51 6.41 1.01 1.02
N PRO A 52 5.59 -0.01 0.68
CA PRO A 52 5.34 -1.26 1.39
C PRO A 52 6.29 -2.39 0.95
N ASN A 53 6.41 -3.45 1.78
CA ASN A 53 7.22 -4.62 1.43
C ASN A 53 6.54 -5.44 0.32
N ARG A 54 7.00 -5.22 -0.92
CA ARG A 54 6.47 -5.87 -2.14
C ARG A 54 6.50 -7.40 -2.06
N VAL A 55 7.49 -7.98 -1.38
CA VAL A 55 7.61 -9.44 -1.22
C VAL A 55 6.50 -9.99 -0.32
N LEU A 56 6.14 -9.27 0.74
CA LEU A 56 5.06 -9.67 1.64
C LEU A 56 3.70 -9.60 0.95
N ILE A 57 3.47 -8.55 0.16
CA ILE A 57 2.22 -8.41 -0.61
C ILE A 57 2.13 -9.49 -1.68
N ALA A 58 3.21 -9.73 -2.44
CA ALA A 58 3.25 -10.76 -3.46
C ALA A 58 3.07 -12.16 -2.87
N GLY A 59 3.78 -12.46 -1.78
CA GLY A 59 3.68 -13.74 -1.07
C GLY A 59 2.29 -13.96 -0.45
N GLY A 60 1.76 -12.94 0.22
CA GLY A 60 0.42 -12.97 0.83
C GLY A 60 -0.69 -13.14 -0.20
N GLY A 61 -0.65 -12.38 -1.30
CA GLY A 61 -1.63 -12.50 -2.38
C GLY A 61 -1.57 -13.86 -3.08
N THR A 62 -0.37 -14.38 -3.33
CA THR A 62 -0.18 -15.70 -3.94
C THR A 62 -0.69 -16.81 -3.02
N GLY A 63 -0.31 -16.78 -1.73
CA GLY A 63 -0.74 -17.76 -0.75
C GLY A 63 -2.26 -17.75 -0.56
N PHE A 64 -2.87 -16.57 -0.44
CA PHE A 64 -4.31 -16.42 -0.35
C PHE A 64 -5.02 -16.94 -1.62
N GLY A 65 -4.50 -16.64 -2.80
CA GLY A 65 -5.06 -17.13 -4.07
C GLY A 65 -5.07 -18.65 -4.17
N ILE A 66 -3.98 -19.32 -3.77
CA ILE A 66 -3.89 -20.79 -3.73
C ILE A 66 -4.92 -21.35 -2.75
N LEU A 67 -4.96 -20.83 -1.52
CA LEU A 67 -5.90 -21.29 -0.50
C LEU A 67 -7.36 -21.10 -0.92
N ALA A 68 -7.68 -19.93 -1.50
CA ALA A 68 -9.02 -19.65 -2.02
C ALA A 68 -9.38 -20.60 -3.17
N GLY A 69 -8.44 -20.89 -4.09
CA GLY A 69 -8.63 -21.84 -5.18
C GLY A 69 -8.92 -23.27 -4.68
N ILE A 70 -8.12 -23.76 -3.73
CA ILE A 70 -8.35 -25.07 -3.10
C ILE A 70 -9.70 -25.09 -2.39
N GLY A 71 -10.00 -24.05 -1.60
CA GLY A 71 -11.28 -23.92 -0.90
C GLY A 71 -12.47 -23.95 -1.86
N LEU A 72 -12.35 -23.32 -3.02
CA LEU A 72 -13.39 -23.30 -4.04
C LEU A 72 -13.59 -24.68 -4.69
N ILE A 73 -12.51 -25.43 -4.95
CA ILE A 73 -12.60 -26.82 -5.43
C ILE A 73 -13.33 -27.70 -4.42
N VAL A 74 -12.93 -27.63 -3.15
CA VAL A 74 -13.56 -28.39 -2.06
C VAL A 74 -15.04 -28.01 -1.93
N LEU A 75 -15.35 -26.71 -1.98
CA LEU A 75 -16.72 -26.23 -1.90
C LEU A 75 -17.58 -26.77 -3.04
N ILE A 76 -17.09 -26.72 -4.29
CA ILE A 76 -17.80 -27.28 -5.44
C ILE A 76 -18.03 -28.78 -5.24
N GLU A 77 -17.05 -29.52 -4.75
CA GLU A 77 -17.18 -30.96 -4.53
C GLU A 77 -18.22 -31.29 -3.45
N VAL A 78 -18.21 -30.56 -2.33
CA VAL A 78 -19.20 -30.75 -1.25
C VAL A 78 -20.62 -30.39 -1.70
N LEU A 79 -20.78 -29.36 -2.54
CA LEU A 79 -22.08 -28.99 -3.10
C LEU A 79 -22.54 -29.97 -4.21
N ASN A 80 -21.61 -30.64 -4.89
CA ASN A 80 -21.91 -31.55 -5.97
C ASN A 80 -22.41 -32.91 -5.45
N ARG A 81 -23.75 -33.04 -5.33
CA ARG A 81 -24.39 -34.28 -4.88
C ARG A 81 -24.60 -35.32 -5.99
N THR A 82 -24.05 -35.19 -7.19
CA THR A 82 -24.28 -36.17 -8.27
C THR A 82 -23.52 -37.48 -8.03
N ALA A 83 -24.22 -38.62 -8.01
CA ALA A 83 -23.58 -39.94 -7.99
C ALA A 83 -22.88 -40.20 -9.33
N ARG A 84 -21.56 -40.40 -9.30
CA ARG A 84 -20.74 -40.61 -10.52
C ARG A 84 -20.03 -41.95 -10.51
N ARG A 85 -19.87 -42.57 -9.35
CA ARG A 85 -19.24 -43.87 -9.19
C ARG A 85 -20.27 -44.94 -8.83
N PRO A 86 -20.05 -46.20 -9.25
CA PRO A 86 -20.88 -47.32 -8.80
C PRO A 86 -20.92 -47.43 -7.27
N GLU A 87 -19.81 -47.09 -6.62
CA GLU A 87 -19.64 -47.00 -5.16
C GLU A 87 -20.67 -46.04 -4.53
N ASP A 88 -20.94 -44.89 -5.18
CA ASP A 88 -21.90 -43.89 -4.69
C ASP A 88 -23.35 -44.43 -4.71
N ILE A 89 -23.65 -45.32 -5.65
CA ILE A 89 -24.96 -45.96 -5.80
C ILE A 89 -25.15 -47.01 -4.69
N VAL A 90 -24.12 -47.83 -4.45
CA VAL A 90 -24.13 -48.81 -3.36
C VAL A 90 -24.30 -48.11 -2.00
N ASN A 91 -23.51 -47.06 -1.75
CA ASN A 91 -23.51 -46.36 -0.48
C ASN A 91 -24.80 -45.55 -0.22
N ARG A 92 -25.45 -45.03 -1.26
CA ARG A 92 -26.69 -44.23 -1.09
C ARG A 92 -27.98 -45.03 -1.17
N ILE A 93 -28.00 -46.09 -1.98
CA ILE A 93 -29.23 -46.80 -2.35
C ILE A 93 -29.20 -48.25 -1.84
N GLY A 94 -28.04 -48.78 -1.45
CA GLY A 94 -27.90 -50.14 -0.88
C GLY A 94 -28.03 -51.26 -1.92
N ILE A 95 -28.03 -50.93 -3.21
CA ILE A 95 -28.20 -51.90 -4.31
C ILE A 95 -26.85 -52.09 -5.01
N SER A 96 -26.44 -53.34 -5.18
CA SER A 96 -25.22 -53.70 -5.93
C SER A 96 -25.50 -53.67 -7.44
N PRO A 97 -24.78 -52.86 -8.24
CA PRO A 97 -24.93 -52.86 -9.69
C PRO A 97 -24.50 -54.20 -10.29
N LEU A 98 -25.33 -54.81 -11.15
CA LEU A 98 -25.02 -56.06 -11.84
C LEU A 98 -23.94 -55.89 -12.92
N ALA A 99 -23.90 -54.73 -13.57
CA ALA A 99 -22.89 -54.37 -14.57
C ALA A 99 -22.77 -52.84 -14.65
N THR A 100 -21.61 -52.34 -15.08
CA THR A 100 -21.38 -50.90 -15.32
C THR A 100 -21.18 -50.68 -16.81
N ILE A 101 -21.96 -49.79 -17.41
CA ILE A 101 -21.81 -49.41 -18.81
C ILE A 101 -21.05 -48.09 -18.86
N PRO A 102 -19.87 -48.04 -19.50
CA PRO A 102 -19.12 -46.81 -19.62
C PRO A 102 -19.87 -45.81 -20.51
N TYR A 103 -19.92 -44.55 -20.07
CA TYR A 103 -20.54 -43.49 -20.85
C TYR A 103 -19.73 -43.17 -22.11
N MET A 104 -20.29 -43.49 -23.28
CA MET A 104 -19.70 -43.12 -24.58
C MET A 104 -20.02 -41.68 -24.91
N ARG A 105 -19.01 -40.81 -24.92
CA ARG A 105 -19.17 -39.39 -25.28
C ARG A 105 -19.32 -39.22 -26.78
N SER A 106 -20.29 -38.40 -27.19
CA SER A 106 -20.44 -37.99 -28.58
C SER A 106 -19.29 -37.05 -29.01
N ARG A 107 -18.92 -37.06 -30.29
CA ARG A 107 -17.89 -36.14 -30.83
C ARG A 107 -18.23 -34.68 -30.54
N SER A 108 -19.50 -34.29 -30.65
CA SER A 108 -19.98 -32.94 -30.36
C SER A 108 -19.78 -32.54 -28.89
N GLU A 109 -19.97 -33.47 -27.94
CA GLU A 109 -19.77 -33.20 -26.52
C GLU A 109 -18.29 -32.99 -26.17
N ILE A 110 -17.39 -33.73 -26.83
CA ILE A 110 -15.95 -33.59 -26.62
C ILE A 110 -15.49 -32.20 -27.08
N VAL A 111 -15.95 -31.77 -28.27
CA VAL A 111 -15.63 -30.45 -28.80
C VAL A 111 -16.23 -29.36 -27.92
N TRP A 112 -17.50 -29.48 -27.52
CA TRP A 112 -18.16 -28.48 -26.68
C TRP A 112 -17.48 -28.32 -25.31
N LYS A 113 -17.15 -29.43 -24.63
CA LYS A 113 -16.42 -29.39 -23.36
C LYS A 113 -15.01 -28.84 -23.50
N ARG A 114 -14.36 -29.06 -24.64
CA ARG A 114 -13.04 -28.50 -24.93
C ARG A 114 -13.13 -26.99 -25.16
N LEU A 115 -14.12 -26.52 -25.92
CA LEU A 115 -14.37 -25.10 -26.14
C LEU A 115 -14.68 -24.37 -24.83
N ILE A 116 -15.59 -24.89 -24.01
CA ILE A 116 -15.89 -24.30 -22.70
C ILE A 116 -14.63 -24.18 -21.84
N LYS A 117 -13.80 -25.23 -21.80
CA LYS A 117 -12.54 -25.19 -21.04
C LYS A 117 -11.55 -24.17 -21.59
N ILE A 118 -11.39 -24.09 -22.91
CA ILE A 118 -10.51 -23.10 -23.56
C ILE A 118 -11.02 -21.69 -23.26
N THR A 119 -12.31 -21.44 -23.45
CA THR A 119 -12.95 -20.14 -23.15
C THR A 119 -12.75 -19.79 -21.67
N LEU A 120 -12.95 -20.74 -20.75
CA LEU A 120 -12.71 -20.53 -19.32
C LEU A 120 -11.26 -20.12 -19.04
N TYR A 121 -10.27 -20.83 -19.61
CA TYR A 121 -8.87 -20.47 -19.44
C TYR A 121 -8.56 -19.08 -20.03
N LEU A 122 -9.14 -18.75 -21.17
CA LEU A 122 -8.96 -17.45 -21.82
C LEU A 122 -9.57 -16.31 -20.99
N VAL A 123 -10.78 -16.52 -20.44
CA VAL A 123 -11.44 -15.58 -19.52
C VAL A 123 -10.63 -15.39 -18.25
N ILE A 124 -10.04 -16.45 -17.68
CA ILE A 124 -9.17 -16.33 -16.51
C ILE A 124 -7.88 -15.57 -16.86
N LEU A 125 -7.24 -15.92 -17.99
CA LEU A 125 -5.99 -15.34 -18.44
C LEU A 125 -6.10 -13.84 -18.73
N VAL A 126 -7.22 -13.39 -19.33
CA VAL A 126 -7.44 -11.98 -19.68
C VAL A 126 -8.20 -11.24 -18.58
N GLY A 127 -9.18 -11.89 -17.95
CA GLY A 127 -10.04 -11.29 -16.94
C GLY A 127 -9.30 -10.94 -15.66
N ILE A 128 -8.36 -11.77 -15.18
CA ILE A 128 -7.57 -11.45 -13.99
C ILE A 128 -6.71 -10.19 -14.20
N PRO A 129 -5.89 -10.06 -15.26
CA PRO A 129 -5.13 -8.84 -15.53
C PRO A 129 -6.02 -7.60 -15.69
N VAL A 130 -7.14 -7.71 -16.41
CA VAL A 130 -8.07 -6.60 -16.60
C VAL A 130 -8.69 -6.17 -15.28
N ALA A 131 -9.09 -7.11 -14.42
CA ALA A 131 -9.62 -6.81 -13.10
C ALA A 131 -8.56 -6.12 -12.20
N VAL A 132 -7.32 -6.60 -12.21
CA VAL A 132 -6.20 -5.97 -11.48
C VAL A 132 -5.95 -4.55 -11.99
N TYR A 133 -5.95 -4.36 -13.31
CA TYR A 133 -5.78 -3.04 -13.94
C TYR A 133 -6.93 -2.09 -13.62
N ALA A 134 -8.18 -2.57 -13.65
CA ALA A 134 -9.36 -1.79 -13.31
C ALA A 134 -9.35 -1.36 -11.83
N VAL A 135 -8.97 -2.25 -10.91
CA VAL A 135 -8.82 -1.91 -9.48
C VAL A 135 -7.76 -0.82 -9.29
N HIS A 136 -6.65 -0.89 -10.03
CA HIS A 136 -5.60 0.13 -10.00
C HIS A 136 -6.10 1.50 -10.47
N LEU A 137 -6.98 1.54 -11.49
CA LEU A 137 -7.49 2.80 -12.07
C LEU A 137 -8.68 3.41 -11.33
N TYR A 138 -9.66 2.61 -10.89
CA TYR A 138 -10.98 3.12 -10.48
C TYR A 138 -11.16 3.37 -8.98
N TYR A 139 -10.48 2.63 -8.11
CA TYR A 139 -10.81 2.66 -6.68
C TYR A 139 -9.76 3.34 -5.82
N LEU A 140 -8.51 2.87 -5.83
CA LEU A 140 -7.43 3.39 -4.98
C LEU A 140 -6.12 2.86 -5.58
N PRO A 141 -5.05 3.65 -5.76
CA PRO A 141 -3.73 3.07 -5.96
C PRO A 141 -3.48 2.08 -4.81
N LEU A 142 -2.97 0.89 -5.12
CA LEU A 142 -2.80 -0.23 -4.17
C LEU A 142 -2.12 0.19 -2.85
N ASP A 143 -1.35 1.27 -2.91
CA ASP A 143 -0.69 1.94 -1.80
C ASP A 143 -1.67 2.38 -0.69
N LEU A 144 -2.83 2.94 -1.03
CA LEU A 144 -3.80 3.42 -0.03
C LEU A 144 -4.62 2.28 0.61
N LEU A 145 -4.85 1.18 -0.11
CA LEU A 145 -5.48 -0.02 0.45
C LEU A 145 -4.54 -0.72 1.43
N ALA A 146 -3.24 -0.80 1.08
CA ALA A 146 -2.21 -1.29 1.98
C ALA A 146 -2.14 -0.44 3.25
N ASP A 147 -2.13 0.89 3.14
CA ASP A 147 -2.10 1.80 4.30
C ASP A 147 -3.35 1.67 5.19
N ARG A 148 -4.55 1.50 4.62
CA ARG A 148 -5.79 1.35 5.38
C ARG A 148 -5.85 0.01 6.13
N VAL A 149 -5.37 -1.07 5.52
CA VAL A 149 -5.24 -2.37 6.18
C VAL A 149 -4.15 -2.31 7.26
N MET A 150 -3.00 -1.68 6.99
CA MET A 150 -1.91 -1.51 7.96
C MET A 150 -2.34 -0.70 9.19
N ASN A 151 -3.09 0.39 8.98
CA ASN A 151 -3.64 1.22 10.06
C ASN A 151 -4.64 0.46 10.92
N LYS A 152 -5.39 -0.49 10.34
CA LYS A 152 -6.34 -1.32 11.09
C LYS A 152 -5.65 -2.46 11.86
N ILE A 153 -4.49 -2.93 11.38
CA ILE A 153 -3.69 -3.99 12.02
C ILE A 153 -2.70 -3.42 13.06
N GLY A 154 -2.59 -2.08 13.20
CA GLY A 154 -1.85 -1.45 14.29
C GLY A 154 -0.33 -1.61 14.22
N VAL A 155 0.23 -1.89 13.03
CA VAL A 155 1.68 -2.06 12.84
C VAL A 155 2.31 -0.68 12.55
N ARG A 156 2.36 0.18 13.56
CA ARG A 156 3.22 1.37 13.58
C ARG A 156 4.27 1.20 14.68
N TRP A 157 5.51 0.99 14.27
CA TRP A 157 6.69 1.39 15.02
C TRP A 157 7.46 2.37 14.14
#